data_AF-A0A2Z5ZPX8-F1
#
_entry.id   AF-A0A2Z5ZPX8-F1
#
_cell.length_a   1.000
_cell.length_b   1.000
_cell.length_c   1.000
_cell.angle_alpha   90.00
_cell.angle_beta   90.00
_cell.angle_gamma   90.00
#
_symmetry.space_group_name_H-M   'P 1'
#
loop_
_entity.id
_entity.type
_entity.pdbx_description
1 polymer ?
#
loop_
_entity_poly.entity_id
_entity_poly.type
_entity_poly.pdbx_seq_one_letter_code
_entity_poly.pdbx_strand_id
1 'polypeptide(L)'
;EDRLTRPLLRMKDGKFDENGDFAPISWDDAFKIMAEKWKATLKDHGPTAVGMFGSGQWTVWEGYAASKLMKAGFRSNNLDPNARHCMASAVAGFVRTFGIDEPMGCYDDLEYADAFVLWGS
;
A
#
# COMPACT_ATOMS: atom_id res chain seq x y z
N GLU A 1 22.18 -2.98 -10.28
CA GLU A 1 23.36 -3.12 -9.39
C GLU A 1 23.20 -2.30 -8.09
N ASP A 2 21.95 -2.01 -7.71
CA ASP A 2 21.53 -0.94 -6.80
C ASP A 2 20.38 -1.40 -5.87
N ARG A 3 20.24 -2.72 -5.70
CA ARG A 3 19.32 -3.31 -4.71
C ARG A 3 19.63 -2.73 -3.33
N LEU A 4 18.61 -2.20 -2.67
CA LEU A 4 18.74 -1.76 -1.28
C LEU A 4 19.11 -2.97 -0.38
N THR A 5 20.17 -2.82 0.40
CA THR A 5 20.71 -3.88 1.28
C THR A 5 20.67 -3.53 2.76
N ARG A 6 20.42 -2.26 3.11
CA ARG A 6 20.33 -1.75 4.48
C ARG A 6 19.26 -0.66 4.59
N PRO A 7 18.62 -0.50 5.75
CA PRO A 7 17.79 0.68 6.02
C PRO A 7 18.61 1.97 5.86
N LEU A 8 17.99 2.99 5.28
CA LEU A 8 18.58 4.31 5.10
C LEU A 8 17.71 5.34 5.82
N LEU A 9 18.33 6.20 6.63
CA LEU A 9 17.66 7.28 7.35
C LEU A 9 18.34 8.61 7.00
N ARG A 10 17.55 9.68 6.88
CA ARG A 10 18.10 11.03 6.73
C ARG A 10 18.73 11.47 8.05
N MET A 11 20.02 11.78 8.01
CA MET A 11 20.81 12.07 9.20
C MET A 11 21.61 13.37 9.04
N LYS A 12 21.69 14.14 10.12
CA LYS A 12 22.58 15.30 10.27
C LYS A 12 23.07 15.36 11.71
N ASP A 13 24.37 15.58 11.92
CA ASP A 13 24.99 15.64 13.26
C ASP A 13 24.66 14.43 14.17
N GLY A 14 24.60 13.23 13.58
CA GLY A 14 24.39 11.98 14.31
C GLY A 14 22.95 11.70 14.73
N LYS A 15 21.96 12.49 14.28
CA LYS A 15 20.54 12.32 14.59
C LYS A 15 19.66 12.43 13.34
N PHE A 16 18.42 11.98 13.45
CA PHE A 16 17.41 12.18 12.41
C PHE A 16 17.21 13.67 12.14
N ASP A 17 17.25 14.05 10.87
CA ASP A 17 16.96 15.41 10.38
C ASP A 17 16.29 15.30 9.01
N GLU A 18 15.18 16.00 8.80
CA GLU A 18 14.43 15.97 7.54
C GLU A 18 15.25 16.52 6.36
N ASN A 19 16.21 17.40 6.64
CA ASN A 19 17.13 18.01 5.68
C ASN A 19 18.49 17.28 5.63
N GLY A 20 18.61 16.13 6.30
CA GLY A 20 19.81 15.31 6.27
C GLY A 20 19.93 14.45 5.01
N ASP A 21 21.15 13.98 4.76
CA ASP A 21 21.45 13.00 3.72
C ASP A 21 21.20 11.57 4.21
N PHE A 22 20.97 10.64 3.28
CA PHE A 22 20.76 9.24 3.64
C PHE A 22 22.05 8.60 4.16
N ALA A 23 21.98 8.08 5.38
CA ALA A 23 23.01 7.25 5.98
C ALA A 23 22.45 5.86 6.33
N PRO A 24 23.25 4.78 6.18
CA PRO A 24 22.84 3.45 6.56
C PRO A 24 22.72 3.31 8.08
N ILE A 25 21.64 2.67 8.54
CA ILE A 25 21.37 2.39 9.96
C ILE A 25 20.99 0.92 10.18
N SER A 26 20.90 0.50 11.44
CA SER A 26 20.40 -0.84 11.78
C SER A 26 18.87 -0.94 11.63
N TRP A 27 18.34 -2.16 11.55
CA TRP A 27 16.89 -2.38 11.60
C TRP A 27 16.28 -1.94 12.93
N ASP A 28 16.98 -2.13 14.05
CA ASP A 28 16.51 -1.71 15.37
C ASP A 28 16.36 -0.19 15.45
N ASP A 29 17.33 0.57 14.92
CA ASP A 29 17.26 2.03 14.86
C ASP A 29 16.13 2.50 13.94
N ALA A 30 15.93 1.83 12.79
CA ALA A 30 14.88 2.16 11.84
C ALA A 30 13.50 1.97 12.47
N PHE A 31 13.25 0.85 13.14
CA PHE A 31 11.98 0.62 13.81
C PHE A 31 11.81 1.50 15.06
N LYS A 32 12.88 1.84 15.78
CA LYS A 32 12.83 2.76 16.92
C LYS A 32 12.32 4.14 16.49
N ILE A 33 12.88 4.73 15.45
CA ILE A 33 12.43 6.05 14.96
C ILE A 33 11.01 5.99 14.38
N MET A 34 10.67 4.94 13.63
CA MET A 34 9.31 4.75 13.11
C MET A 34 8.30 4.67 14.25
N ALA A 35 8.56 3.86 15.28
CA ALA A 35 7.68 3.70 16.43
C ALA A 35 7.54 5.00 17.24
N GLU A 36 8.63 5.76 17.42
CA GLU A 36 8.59 7.08 18.07
C GLU A 36 7.67 8.04 17.33
N LYS A 37 7.85 8.18 16.00
CA LYS A 37 7.04 9.07 15.15
C LYS A 37 5.57 8.63 15.12
N TRP A 38 5.31 7.34 14.93
CA TRP A 38 3.93 6.81 14.92
C TRP A 38 3.23 7.04 16.26
N LYS A 39 3.88 6.77 17.39
CA LYS A 39 3.30 7.00 18.73
C LYS A 39 3.04 8.48 18.99
N ALA A 40 3.96 9.37 18.61
CA ALA A 40 3.77 10.81 18.74
C ALA A 40 2.56 11.28 17.91
N THR A 41 2.51 10.94 16.62
CA THR A 41 1.39 11.30 15.73
C THR A 41 0.06 10.75 16.23
N LEU A 42 0.01 9.49 16.66
CA LEU A 42 -1.22 8.89 17.21
C LEU A 42 -1.67 9.58 18.50
N LYS A 43 -0.73 9.98 19.37
CA LYS A 43 -1.05 10.69 20.62
C LYS A 43 -1.61 12.09 20.34
N ASP A 44 -0.98 12.82 19.42
CA ASP A 44 -1.26 14.24 19.22
C ASP A 44 -2.40 14.50 18.22
N HIS A 45 -2.60 13.58 17.26
CA HIS A 45 -3.54 13.78 16.15
C HIS A 45 -4.49 12.59 15.90
N GLY A 46 -4.32 11.48 16.62
CA GLY A 46 -5.17 10.30 16.50
C GLY A 46 -4.97 9.49 15.20
N PRO A 47 -5.81 8.44 14.99
CA PRO A 47 -5.65 7.48 13.89
C PRO A 47 -5.74 8.05 12.47
N THR A 48 -6.40 9.19 12.29
CA THR A 48 -6.59 9.82 10.97
C THR A 48 -5.34 10.53 10.46
N ALA A 49 -4.30 10.67 11.29
CA ALA A 49 -3.03 11.32 10.94
C ALA A 49 -1.90 10.35 10.57
N VAL A 50 -2.14 9.04 10.69
CA VAL A 50 -1.23 7.99 10.19
C VAL A 50 -1.80 7.39 8.92
N GLY A 51 -0.95 6.84 8.05
CA GLY A 51 -1.39 6.28 6.78
C GLY A 51 -0.39 5.28 6.18
N MET A 52 -0.88 4.47 5.26
CA MET A 52 -0.10 3.51 4.49
C MET A 52 -0.59 3.52 3.03
N PHE A 53 0.35 3.59 2.09
CA PHE A 53 0.04 3.45 0.67
C PHE A 53 0.51 2.07 0.20
N GLY A 54 -0.45 1.22 -0.16
CA GLY A 54 -0.22 -0.19 -0.46
C GLY A 54 0.03 -0.47 -1.93
N SER A 55 0.10 -1.76 -2.28
CA SER A 55 0.31 -2.19 -3.67
C SER A 55 -0.50 -3.42 -4.03
N GLY A 56 -1.02 -3.46 -5.25
CA GLY A 56 -1.55 -4.68 -5.89
C GLY A 56 -0.47 -5.71 -6.23
N GLN A 57 0.82 -5.35 -6.09
CA GLN A 57 1.95 -6.26 -6.26
C GLN A 57 2.36 -6.93 -4.93
N TRP A 58 1.68 -6.62 -3.83
CA TRP A 58 1.84 -7.39 -2.60
C TRP A 58 1.39 -8.83 -2.80
N THR A 59 2.01 -9.73 -2.05
CA THR A 59 1.40 -11.03 -1.80
C THR A 59 0.07 -10.85 -1.08
N VAL A 60 -0.82 -11.84 -1.21
CA VAL A 60 -2.14 -11.83 -0.54
C VAL A 60 -1.99 -11.62 0.98
N TRP A 61 -1.00 -12.28 1.59
CA TRP A 61 -0.79 -12.20 3.03
C TRP A 61 -0.16 -10.89 3.50
N GLU A 62 0.70 -10.24 2.70
CA GLU A 62 1.19 -8.90 3.01
C GLU A 62 0.03 -7.88 3.04
N GLY A 63 -0.85 -7.92 2.02
CA GLY A 63 -2.03 -7.06 1.98
C GLY A 63 -2.98 -7.32 3.15
N TYR A 64 -3.19 -8.59 3.52
CA TYR A 64 -4.00 -8.96 4.67
C TYR A 64 -3.39 -8.50 6.00
N ALA A 65 -2.07 -8.68 6.19
CA ALA A 65 -1.36 -8.22 7.38
C ALA A 65 -1.40 -6.70 7.51
N ALA A 66 -1.17 -5.96 6.41
CA ALA A 66 -1.30 -4.51 6.36
C ALA A 66 -2.71 -4.03 6.72
N SER A 67 -3.74 -4.70 6.18
CA SER A 67 -5.14 -4.42 6.50
C SER A 67 -5.44 -4.59 8.00
N LYS A 68 -4.98 -5.69 8.62
CA LYS A 68 -5.14 -5.91 10.07
C LYS A 68 -4.38 -4.88 10.89
N LEU A 69 -3.13 -4.59 10.53
CA LEU A 69 -2.30 -3.60 11.22
C LEU A 69 -2.98 -2.23 11.24
N MET A 70 -3.43 -1.75 10.08
CA MET A 70 -4.04 -0.43 9.94
C MET A 70 -5.45 -0.37 10.55
N LYS A 71 -6.34 -1.28 10.13
CA LYS A 71 -7.77 -1.19 10.44
C LYS A 71 -8.10 -1.68 11.85
N ALA A 72 -7.46 -2.76 12.30
CA ALA A 72 -7.73 -3.34 13.62
C ALA A 72 -6.72 -2.86 14.68
N GLY A 73 -5.43 -2.76 14.32
CA GLY A 73 -4.39 -2.30 15.23
C GLY A 73 -4.44 -0.80 15.47
N PHE A 74 -4.13 0.00 14.44
CA PHE A 74 -4.09 1.46 14.54
C PHE A 74 -5.47 2.12 14.46
N ARG A 75 -6.52 1.36 14.13
CA ARG A 75 -7.91 1.86 13.97
C ARG A 75 -7.99 3.00 12.95
N SER A 76 -7.20 2.90 11.90
CA SER A 76 -7.15 3.86 10.80
C SER A 76 -7.60 3.19 9.49
N ASN A 77 -8.44 3.90 8.73
CA ASN A 77 -8.82 3.52 7.37
C ASN A 77 -7.95 4.19 6.30
N ASN A 78 -6.88 4.91 6.69
CA ASN A 78 -5.93 5.50 5.77
C ASN A 78 -4.97 4.43 5.20
N LEU A 79 -5.54 3.45 4.52
CA LEU A 79 -4.85 2.41 3.77
C LEU A 79 -5.51 2.32 2.40
N ASP A 80 -4.78 2.69 1.35
CA ASP A 80 -5.25 2.60 -0.03
C ASP A 80 -4.08 2.17 -0.94
N PRO A 81 -4.29 1.30 -1.94
CA PRO A 81 -3.22 0.79 -2.79
C PRO A 81 -3.05 1.60 -4.08
N ASN A 82 -1.92 1.40 -4.77
CA ASN A 82 -1.75 1.87 -6.15
C ASN A 82 -2.86 1.38 -7.10
N ALA A 83 -3.52 0.25 -6.83
CA ALA A 83 -4.66 -0.25 -7.59
C ALA A 83 -5.87 0.71 -7.61
N ARG A 84 -5.91 1.71 -6.71
CA ARG A 84 -6.84 2.84 -6.79
C ARG A 84 -6.75 3.57 -8.12
N HIS A 85 -5.54 3.72 -8.66
CA HIS A 85 -5.28 4.36 -9.94
C HIS A 85 -5.53 3.45 -11.15
N CYS A 86 -5.87 2.18 -10.92
CA CYS A 86 -6.05 1.18 -11.97
C CYS A 86 -7.50 0.67 -11.99
N MET A 87 -7.88 -0.14 -11.01
CA MET A 87 -9.10 -0.95 -11.06
C MET A 87 -10.31 -0.31 -10.38
N ALA A 88 -10.16 0.84 -9.69
CA ALA A 88 -11.25 1.42 -8.90
C ALA A 88 -12.53 1.71 -9.71
N SER A 89 -12.41 2.19 -10.94
CA SER A 89 -13.55 2.42 -11.84
C SER A 89 -14.26 1.12 -12.22
N ALA A 90 -13.49 0.06 -12.48
CA ALA A 90 -14.03 -1.26 -12.81
C ALA A 90 -14.77 -1.87 -11.62
N VAL A 91 -14.16 -1.90 -10.43
CA VAL A 91 -14.77 -2.39 -9.18
C VAL A 91 -16.09 -1.67 -8.89
N ALA A 92 -16.11 -0.34 -9.03
CA ALA A 92 -17.34 0.44 -8.85
C ALA A 92 -18.41 0.06 -9.88
N GLY A 93 -18.03 -0.18 -11.14
CA GLY A 93 -18.93 -0.68 -12.18
C GLY A 93 -19.53 -2.05 -11.85
N PHE A 94 -18.69 -3.00 -11.41
CA PHE A 94 -19.11 -4.34 -11.02
C PHE A 94 -20.09 -4.32 -9.84
N VAL A 95 -19.74 -3.65 -8.73
CA VAL A 95 -20.60 -3.57 -7.55
C VAL A 95 -21.96 -2.92 -7.88
N ARG A 96 -21.97 -1.89 -8.74
CA ARG A 96 -23.22 -1.22 -9.17
C ARG A 96 -24.12 -2.10 -10.03
N THR A 97 -23.54 -2.94 -10.88
CA THR A 97 -24.27 -3.70 -11.90
C THR A 97 -24.65 -5.10 -11.39
N PHE A 98 -23.76 -5.74 -10.65
CA PHE A 98 -23.85 -7.14 -10.26
C PHE A 98 -23.86 -7.36 -8.74
N GLY A 99 -23.51 -6.35 -7.93
CA GLY A 99 -23.44 -6.47 -6.47
C GLY A 99 -22.25 -7.27 -5.93
N ILE A 100 -21.39 -7.79 -6.82
CA ILE A 100 -20.15 -8.51 -6.52
C ILE A 100 -19.08 -8.07 -7.52
N ASP A 101 -17.81 -8.14 -7.10
CA ASP A 101 -16.66 -7.72 -7.89
C ASP A 101 -16.13 -8.87 -8.80
N GLU A 102 -15.23 -8.48 -9.71
CA GLU A 102 -14.52 -9.33 -10.69
C GLU A 102 -15.35 -9.87 -11.88
N PRO A 103 -14.68 -10.22 -13.01
CA PRO A 103 -15.36 -10.77 -14.18
C PRO A 103 -16.04 -12.12 -13.92
N MET A 104 -17.13 -12.38 -14.64
CA MET A 104 -17.84 -13.66 -14.63
C MET A 104 -17.28 -14.71 -15.62
N GLY A 105 -16.51 -14.26 -16.61
CA GLY A 105 -15.84 -15.12 -17.59
C GLY A 105 -14.43 -15.50 -17.17
N CYS A 106 -13.68 -16.13 -18.08
CA CYS A 106 -12.29 -16.50 -17.85
C CYS A 106 -11.50 -16.46 -19.16
N TYR A 107 -10.20 -16.77 -19.11
CA TYR A 107 -9.36 -16.71 -20.31
C TYR A 107 -9.72 -17.74 -21.38
N ASP A 108 -10.40 -18.83 -21.02
CA ASP A 108 -10.90 -19.82 -21.97
C ASP A 108 -11.85 -19.20 -23.01
N ASP A 109 -12.50 -18.08 -22.70
CA ASP A 109 -13.37 -17.35 -23.65
C ASP A 109 -12.62 -16.89 -24.90
N LEU A 110 -11.28 -16.75 -24.82
CA LEU A 110 -10.42 -16.37 -25.94
C LEU A 110 -10.38 -17.46 -27.03
N GLU A 111 -10.54 -18.73 -26.68
CA GLU A 111 -10.51 -19.84 -27.63
C GLU A 111 -11.87 -20.07 -28.32
N TYR A 112 -12.96 -19.60 -27.73
CA TYR A 112 -14.32 -19.83 -28.24
C TYR A 112 -14.97 -18.61 -28.89
N ALA A 113 -14.40 -17.41 -28.72
CA ALA A 113 -14.95 -16.19 -29.29
C ALA A 113 -14.66 -16.05 -30.80
N ASP A 114 -15.71 -15.76 -31.58
CA ASP A 114 -15.58 -15.45 -33.01
C ASP A 114 -15.19 -13.98 -33.28
N ALA A 115 -15.34 -13.10 -32.28
CA ALA A 115 -15.08 -11.67 -32.41
C ALA A 115 -14.55 -11.07 -31.11
N PHE A 116 -13.58 -10.16 -31.24
CA PHE A 116 -13.00 -9.39 -30.13
C PHE A 116 -13.24 -7.89 -30.34
N VAL A 117 -13.73 -7.21 -29.31
CA VAL A 117 -13.95 -5.75 -29.31
C VAL A 117 -13.14 -5.13 -28.17
N LEU A 118 -12.09 -4.38 -28.52
CA LEU A 118 -11.18 -3.76 -27.56
C LEU A 118 -11.55 -2.28 -27.37
N TRP A 119 -12.09 -1.93 -26.19
CA TRP A 119 -12.49 -0.56 -25.85
C TRP A 119 -11.33 0.24 -25.25
N GLY A 120 -10.25 0.42 -26.04
CA GLY A 120 -9.06 1.18 -25.63
C GLY A 120 -8.10 0.44 -24.69
N SER A 121 -8.23 -0.89 -24.63
CA SER A 121 -7.31 -1.81 -23.94
C SER A 121 -5.90 -1.81 -24.51
#